data_AF-A0A6L3A594-F1
#
_entry.id   AF-A0A6L3A594-F1
#
_cell.length_a   1.000
_cell.length_b   1.000
_cell.length_c   1.000
_cell.angle_alpha   90.00
_cell.angle_beta   90.00
_cell.angle_gamma   90.00
#
_symmetry.space_group_name_H-M   'P 1'
#
loop_
_entity.id
_entity.type
_entity.pdbx_description
1 polymer ?
#
loop_
_entity_poly.entity_id
_entity_poly.type
_entity_poly.pdbx_seq_one_letter_code
_entity_poly.pdbx_strand_id
1 'polypeptide(L)'
;MTKVLGVLAVVAVGGVLGVGAFCPEDCCPLSGGGSANAAALTAQEAKPGCCASKAQTTSTTDEKKPGCCATAKLTGTAQEGKAGCGATQTAGTGCGAKAAGQEGKAGCGSTQLTAAQSEGQCPKSAMCKTALASMPKMMYRVGDQELCCPMGAETASKESGKPVRFVVAGEVFDTKELATVKLVSVTETYANDLLSMQFSAGGECFRCPVSAEEAAKKAQTAMKYRAAGVDFECKEKAAAALAAAQKAVAGVKLVAYVGDKEYACCVEAGKAAKESGKELVYVVGEQKTPCETTAKLNFAQAKVQAIVNAAVDAAFASAEMAAPAKVGSGT
;
A
#
# COMPACT_ATOMS: atom_id res chain seq x y z
N MET A 1 -45.32 37.95 25.85
CA MET A 1 -44.20 38.90 26.01
C MET A 1 -43.49 38.55 27.31
N THR A 2 -42.51 37.65 27.22
CA THR A 2 -41.88 37.04 28.40
C THR A 2 -40.45 37.54 28.49
N LYS A 3 -40.17 38.40 29.47
CA LYS A 3 -38.85 38.94 29.77
C LYS A 3 -37.99 37.83 30.36
N VAL A 4 -36.91 37.47 29.68
CA VAL A 4 -35.82 36.65 30.25
C VAL A 4 -34.66 37.61 30.56
N LEU A 5 -34.47 37.87 31.85
CA LEU A 5 -33.36 38.64 32.40
C LEU A 5 -32.10 37.78 32.38
N GLY A 6 -31.03 38.34 31.83
CA GLY A 6 -29.70 37.73 31.79
C GLY A 6 -29.03 37.72 33.16
N VAL A 7 -28.16 36.73 33.34
CA VAL A 7 -27.11 36.74 34.36
C VAL A 7 -25.79 36.50 33.62
N LEU A 8 -25.03 37.59 33.51
CA LEU A 8 -23.67 37.63 32.99
C LEU A 8 -22.74 37.27 34.15
N ALA A 9 -22.15 36.08 34.16
CA ALA A 9 -21.13 35.69 35.13
C ALA A 9 -19.75 35.88 34.50
N VAL A 10 -19.10 36.98 34.84
CA VAL A 10 -17.67 37.21 34.59
C VAL A 10 -16.90 36.54 35.73
N VAL A 11 -16.20 35.45 35.43
CA VAL A 11 -15.21 34.87 36.35
C VAL A 11 -13.83 35.17 35.79
N ALA A 12 -13.20 36.19 36.36
CA ALA A 12 -11.77 36.45 36.24
C ALA A 12 -11.06 35.79 37.43
N VAL A 13 -10.20 34.81 37.14
CA VAL A 13 -9.16 34.28 38.05
C VAL A 13 -7.95 34.08 37.11
N GLY A 14 -6.86 34.83 37.24
CA GLY A 14 -6.01 34.91 38.41
C GLY A 14 -4.81 33.98 38.15
N GLY A 15 -3.68 34.56 37.75
CA GLY A 15 -2.51 33.83 37.25
C GLY A 15 -1.79 32.98 38.30
N VAL A 16 -1.04 31.99 37.82
CA VAL A 16 0.01 31.31 38.55
C VAL A 16 1.25 31.25 37.66
N LEU A 17 2.29 31.97 38.08
CA LEU A 17 3.67 31.78 37.63
C LEU A 17 4.15 30.42 38.18
N GLY A 18 4.35 29.45 37.30
CA GLY A 18 4.92 28.15 37.62
C GLY A 18 6.25 27.97 36.89
N VAL A 19 7.35 28.13 37.63
CA VAL A 19 8.72 27.87 37.21
C VAL A 19 8.96 26.35 37.22
N GLY A 20 9.49 25.82 36.12
CA GLY A 20 10.32 24.61 36.11
C GLY A 20 9.61 23.28 35.86
N ALA A 21 9.84 22.71 34.67
CA ALA A 21 10.09 21.28 34.51
C ALA A 21 10.75 21.02 33.15
N PHE A 22 12.01 20.58 33.23
CA PHE A 22 12.75 19.79 32.25
C PHE A 22 11.87 19.00 31.27
N CYS A 23 12.15 19.12 29.97
CA CYS A 23 11.87 18.08 28.99
C CYS A 23 13.18 17.77 28.25
N PRO A 24 13.63 16.50 28.21
CA PRO A 24 14.87 16.14 27.51
C PRO A 24 14.70 16.27 25.99
N GLU A 25 15.61 17.04 25.39
CA GLU A 25 15.91 17.04 23.96
C GLU A 25 16.47 15.68 23.55
N ASP A 26 15.65 14.78 23.00
CA ASP A 26 16.12 13.67 22.15
C ASP A 26 14.92 12.91 21.57
N CYS A 27 14.30 13.42 20.51
CA CYS A 27 13.39 12.67 19.62
C CYS A 27 13.08 13.45 18.33
N CYS A 28 14.11 13.89 17.60
CA CYS A 28 13.98 14.29 16.19
C CYS A 28 15.38 14.49 15.57
N PRO A 29 15.97 13.50 14.87
CA PRO A 29 17.02 13.82 13.92
C PRO A 29 16.36 14.00 12.56
N LEU A 30 16.18 15.22 12.08
CA LEU A 30 16.09 15.50 10.64
C LEU A 30 16.16 17.02 10.39
N SER A 31 17.38 17.57 10.45
CA SER A 31 17.77 18.70 9.59
C SER A 31 19.30 18.79 9.55
N GLY A 32 19.85 18.79 8.34
CA GLY A 32 21.28 18.95 8.08
C GLY A 32 21.52 19.21 6.60
N GLY A 33 21.29 20.44 6.17
CA GLY A 33 21.79 20.96 4.90
C GLY A 33 23.17 21.60 5.11
N GLY A 34 24.14 21.28 4.26
CA GLY A 34 25.48 21.86 4.32
C GLY A 34 26.46 21.32 3.27
N SER A 35 26.45 21.98 2.11
CA SER A 35 27.46 22.14 1.04
C SER A 35 28.81 21.39 1.07
N ALA A 36 29.13 20.82 -0.10
CA ALA A 36 30.42 20.66 -0.79
C ALA A 36 31.70 20.31 0.02
N ASN A 37 32.21 19.09 -0.21
CA ASN A 37 33.63 18.86 -0.50
C ASN A 37 33.82 17.57 -1.31
N ALA A 38 34.61 17.70 -2.37
CA ALA A 38 35.13 16.59 -3.16
C ALA A 38 36.35 15.98 -2.46
N ALA A 39 36.42 14.64 -2.40
CA ALA A 39 37.63 13.82 -2.61
C ALA A 39 37.46 12.40 -2.03
N ALA A 40 38.08 11.45 -2.73
CA ALA A 40 38.49 10.12 -2.28
C ALA A 40 37.39 9.04 -2.10
N LEU A 41 37.08 8.39 -3.23
CA LEU A 41 36.69 6.97 -3.26
C LEU A 41 37.89 6.13 -2.81
N THR A 42 37.81 5.52 -1.63
CA THR A 42 38.57 4.31 -1.31
C THR A 42 37.61 3.16 -1.04
N ALA A 43 37.93 2.03 -1.67
CA ALA A 43 37.19 0.79 -1.62
C ALA A 43 37.02 0.31 -0.17
N GLN A 44 35.78 -0.01 0.21
CA GLN A 44 35.50 -0.76 1.42
C GLN A 44 34.80 -2.06 1.06
N GLU A 45 35.38 -3.13 1.59
CA GLU A 45 35.17 -4.53 1.28
C GLU A 45 33.71 -4.97 1.46
N ALA A 46 33.23 -5.73 0.48
CA ALA A 46 31.99 -6.47 0.55
C ALA A 46 32.09 -7.57 1.62
N LYS A 47 31.30 -7.47 2.70
CA LYS A 47 30.99 -8.60 3.57
C LYS A 47 29.87 -9.43 2.92
N PRO A 48 30.08 -10.73 2.61
CA PRO A 48 29.02 -11.59 2.13
C PRO A 48 28.13 -12.04 3.29
N GLY A 49 26.86 -11.61 3.28
CA GLY A 49 25.83 -12.03 4.21
C GLY A 49 24.75 -12.87 3.52
N CYS A 50 24.40 -13.98 4.17
CA CYS A 50 23.10 -14.65 4.08
C CYS A 50 22.75 -15.44 2.81
N CYS A 51 23.62 -16.34 2.33
CA CYS A 51 23.22 -17.52 1.54
C CYS A 51 24.33 -18.59 1.61
N ALA A 52 24.52 -19.22 2.77
CA ALA A 52 25.40 -20.38 2.89
C ALA A 52 24.98 -21.28 4.06
N SER A 53 23.98 -22.13 3.83
CA SER A 53 23.79 -23.33 4.65
C SER A 53 24.81 -24.36 4.17
N LYS A 54 25.87 -24.59 4.96
CA LYS A 54 26.85 -25.65 4.71
C LYS A 54 26.14 -27.01 4.76
N ALA A 55 26.26 -27.77 3.66
CA ALA A 55 26.05 -29.20 3.66
C ALA A 55 27.19 -29.87 4.45
N GLN A 56 26.86 -30.60 5.50
CA GLN A 56 27.73 -31.61 6.08
C GLN A 56 27.21 -32.99 5.66
N THR A 57 27.96 -33.61 4.76
CA THR A 57 27.94 -35.05 4.50
C THR A 57 28.65 -35.76 5.64
N THR A 58 27.92 -36.60 6.38
CA THR A 58 28.50 -37.76 7.08
C THR A 58 27.62 -38.98 6.81
N SER A 59 28.22 -39.93 6.12
CA SER A 59 27.76 -41.30 5.92
C SER A 59 27.86 -42.09 7.23
N THR A 60 26.78 -42.76 7.64
CA THR A 60 26.85 -44.05 8.34
C THR A 60 25.62 -44.87 7.97
N THR A 61 25.89 -46.12 7.64
CA THR A 61 24.95 -47.19 7.30
C THR A 61 24.23 -47.69 8.54
N ASP A 62 23.10 -48.36 8.28
CA ASP A 62 22.52 -49.47 9.04
C ASP A 62 21.24 -49.28 9.87
N GLU A 63 20.48 -50.38 9.83
CA GLU A 63 19.05 -50.59 10.02
C GLU A 63 18.36 -50.03 11.29
N LYS A 64 17.05 -49.72 11.16
CA LYS A 64 15.91 -50.45 11.78
C LYS A 64 14.68 -49.55 12.03
N LYS A 65 13.53 -49.94 11.46
CA LYS A 65 12.15 -49.46 11.74
C LYS A 65 11.84 -49.46 13.27
N PRO A 66 10.84 -48.70 13.80
CA PRO A 66 9.50 -48.50 13.22
C PRO A 66 8.84 -47.11 13.36
N GLY A 67 7.91 -46.85 12.43
CA GLY A 67 6.57 -46.26 12.64
C GLY A 67 6.43 -44.92 13.38
N CYS A 68 5.98 -43.89 12.67
CA CYS A 68 4.90 -42.99 13.10
C CYS A 68 4.45 -42.08 11.95
N CYS A 69 3.17 -41.72 11.98
CA CYS A 69 2.41 -40.76 11.14
C CYS A 69 1.52 -41.37 10.05
N ALA A 70 0.27 -41.55 10.49
CA ALA A 70 -0.91 -41.93 9.74
C ALA A 70 -1.28 -40.90 8.66
N THR A 71 -1.73 -41.42 7.52
CA THR A 71 -2.42 -40.69 6.47
C THR A 71 -3.88 -40.48 6.89
N ALA A 72 -4.29 -39.23 7.09
CA ALA A 72 -5.69 -38.88 7.28
C ALA A 72 -6.41 -38.91 5.94
N LYS A 73 -7.31 -39.90 5.80
CA LYS A 73 -8.24 -40.09 4.69
C LYS A 73 -9.49 -39.24 4.97
N LEU A 74 -9.69 -38.15 4.22
CA LEU A 74 -10.95 -37.40 4.24
C LEU A 74 -11.94 -38.07 3.28
N THR A 75 -12.88 -38.82 3.84
CA THR A 75 -14.11 -39.25 3.17
C THR A 75 -15.17 -38.17 3.39
N GLY A 76 -15.45 -37.38 2.36
CA GLY A 76 -16.61 -36.47 2.32
C GLY A 76 -17.79 -37.16 1.65
N THR A 77 -18.85 -37.41 2.41
CA THR A 77 -20.15 -37.91 1.96
C THR A 77 -20.89 -36.86 1.13
N ALA A 78 -21.41 -37.28 -0.02
CA ALA A 78 -22.37 -36.53 -0.82
C ALA A 78 -23.71 -36.39 -0.08
N GLN A 79 -24.26 -35.18 -0.06
CA GLN A 79 -25.67 -34.95 0.22
C GLN A 79 -26.30 -34.29 -1.00
N GLU A 80 -27.15 -35.06 -1.68
CA GLU A 80 -28.10 -34.58 -2.67
C GLU A 80 -29.22 -33.82 -1.95
N GLY A 81 -29.49 -32.59 -2.40
CA GLY A 81 -30.61 -31.77 -1.96
C GLY A 81 -31.17 -31.01 -3.15
N LYS A 82 -32.27 -31.53 -3.71
CA LYS A 82 -32.97 -31.02 -4.89
C LYS A 82 -34.31 -30.41 -4.47
N ALA A 83 -34.45 -29.10 -4.61
CA ALA A 83 -35.69 -28.32 -4.79
C ALA A 83 -35.25 -26.85 -4.98
N GLY A 84 -35.58 -26.09 -6.03
CA GLY A 84 -36.77 -26.10 -6.87
C GLY A 84 -37.74 -25.04 -6.37
N CYS A 85 -37.63 -23.81 -6.89
CA CYS A 85 -38.72 -22.85 -7.20
C CYS A 85 -38.11 -21.50 -7.62
N GLY A 86 -38.45 -21.05 -8.83
CA GLY A 86 -38.06 -19.75 -9.36
C GLY A 86 -39.09 -18.65 -9.09
N ALA A 87 -38.71 -17.40 -9.38
CA ALA A 87 -39.49 -16.45 -10.17
C ALA A 87 -38.76 -15.09 -10.28
N THR A 88 -38.75 -14.55 -11.50
CA THR A 88 -38.66 -13.11 -11.87
C THR A 88 -37.42 -12.31 -11.49
N GLN A 89 -36.51 -12.15 -12.46
CA GLN A 89 -35.53 -11.06 -12.50
C GLN A 89 -36.14 -9.86 -13.23
N THR A 90 -36.38 -8.77 -12.51
CA THR A 90 -36.46 -7.42 -13.09
C THR A 90 -35.05 -6.85 -13.21
N ALA A 91 -34.76 -6.31 -14.39
CA ALA A 91 -33.48 -5.72 -14.75
C ALA A 91 -33.10 -4.56 -13.83
N GLY A 92 -32.01 -4.73 -13.09
CA GLY A 92 -31.24 -3.67 -12.44
C GLY A 92 -29.79 -3.85 -12.81
N THR A 93 -29.20 -2.84 -13.45
CA THR A 93 -27.82 -2.76 -13.92
C THR A 93 -26.87 -2.87 -12.72
N GLY A 94 -26.46 -4.10 -12.40
CA GLY A 94 -25.72 -4.42 -11.19
C GLY A 94 -24.22 -4.61 -11.42
N CYS A 95 -23.42 -3.99 -10.56
CA CYS A 95 -22.02 -4.31 -10.30
C CYS A 95 -21.87 -5.77 -9.84
N GLY A 96 -21.96 -6.71 -10.79
CA GLY A 96 -21.84 -8.14 -10.56
C GLY A 96 -20.46 -8.65 -10.93
N ALA A 97 -19.43 -8.28 -10.18
CA ALA A 97 -18.19 -9.04 -10.16
C ALA A 97 -18.15 -9.80 -8.83
N LYS A 98 -18.41 -11.11 -8.90
CA LYS A 98 -18.27 -12.05 -7.79
C LYS A 98 -16.78 -12.09 -7.42
N ALA A 99 -16.37 -11.28 -6.45
CA ALA A 99 -15.03 -11.36 -5.88
C ALA A 99 -14.94 -12.68 -5.12
N ALA A 100 -14.26 -13.66 -5.70
CA ALA A 100 -13.78 -14.80 -4.92
C ALA A 100 -12.77 -14.26 -3.91
N GLY A 101 -13.04 -14.46 -2.62
CA GLY A 101 -12.13 -14.10 -1.54
C GLY A 101 -10.78 -14.78 -1.76
N GLN A 102 -9.78 -14.01 -2.20
CA GLN A 102 -8.38 -14.41 -2.10
C GLN A 102 -7.92 -14.03 -0.69
N GLU A 103 -7.91 -15.01 0.20
CA GLU A 103 -7.19 -14.89 1.46
C GLU A 103 -5.69 -14.75 1.18
N GLY A 104 -5.16 -13.57 1.47
CA GLY A 104 -3.93 -13.44 2.26
C GLY A 104 -2.58 -13.88 1.69
N LYS A 105 -2.45 -14.18 0.39
CA LYS A 105 -1.14 -14.14 -0.28
C LYS A 105 -1.17 -12.95 -1.22
N ALA A 106 -0.28 -11.98 -1.02
CA ALA A 106 0.00 -10.92 -2.00
C ALA A 106 0.61 -11.58 -3.25
N GLY A 107 -0.20 -12.32 -3.99
CA GLY A 107 0.13 -12.83 -5.30
C GLY A 107 0.30 -11.61 -6.18
N CYS A 108 1.47 -11.50 -6.80
CA CYS A 108 1.66 -10.54 -7.85
C CYS A 108 0.73 -10.88 -8.99
N GLY A 109 -0.43 -10.24 -9.03
CA GLY A 109 -1.22 -10.14 -10.24
C GLY A 109 -0.38 -9.37 -11.26
N SER A 110 0.52 -10.06 -11.96
CA SER A 110 1.13 -9.52 -13.17
C SER A 110 0.02 -9.51 -14.21
N THR A 111 -0.78 -8.45 -14.24
CA THR A 111 -1.46 -8.10 -15.47
C THR A 111 -0.34 -7.75 -16.44
N GLN A 112 0.13 -8.74 -17.20
CA GLN A 112 1.00 -8.46 -18.34
C GLN A 112 0.22 -7.47 -19.21
N LEU A 113 0.71 -6.24 -19.29
CA LEU A 113 0.25 -5.27 -20.27
C LEU A 113 0.71 -5.76 -21.64
N THR A 114 0.10 -6.83 -22.13
CA THR A 114 0.05 -7.08 -23.56
C THR A 114 -0.67 -5.89 -24.15
N ALA A 115 -0.01 -5.20 -25.08
CA ALA A 115 -0.52 -3.99 -25.73
C ALA A 115 -1.85 -4.27 -26.44
N ALA A 116 -2.96 -4.26 -25.69
CA ALA A 116 -4.30 -4.30 -26.22
C ALA A 116 -4.57 -2.89 -26.75
N GLN A 117 -4.53 -2.76 -28.07
CA GLN A 117 -4.82 -1.53 -28.82
C GLN A 117 -6.32 -1.20 -28.74
N SER A 118 -6.84 -0.88 -27.55
CA SER A 118 -8.10 -0.14 -27.48
C SER A 118 -7.80 1.28 -27.93
N GLU A 119 -8.21 1.61 -29.15
CA GLU A 119 -7.99 2.91 -29.80
C GLU A 119 -8.46 4.05 -28.87
N GLY A 120 -7.51 4.81 -28.32
CA GLY A 120 -7.79 6.06 -27.61
C GLY A 120 -7.32 6.18 -26.16
N GLN A 121 -6.86 5.12 -25.49
CA GLN A 121 -6.38 5.23 -24.11
C GLN A 121 -4.85 5.33 -24.05
N CYS A 122 -4.33 6.42 -23.48
CA CYS A 122 -2.90 6.63 -23.32
C CYS A 122 -2.29 5.44 -22.55
N PRO A 123 -1.29 4.73 -23.10
CA PRO A 123 -0.75 3.51 -22.48
C PRO A 123 -0.22 3.78 -21.06
N LYS A 124 0.28 4.99 -20.81
CA LYS A 124 0.71 5.46 -19.50
C LYS A 124 -0.40 5.40 -18.44
N SER A 125 -1.60 5.89 -18.76
CA SER A 125 -2.70 5.90 -17.78
C SER A 125 -3.24 4.50 -17.49
N ALA A 126 -3.20 3.60 -18.47
CA ALA A 126 -3.55 2.19 -18.27
C ALA A 126 -2.57 1.47 -17.34
N MET A 127 -1.26 1.72 -17.49
CA MET A 127 -0.23 1.17 -16.59
C MET A 127 -0.42 1.67 -15.16
N CYS A 128 -0.58 2.98 -14.97
CA CYS A 128 -0.83 3.56 -13.65
C CYS A 128 -2.11 2.98 -13.02
N LYS A 129 -3.22 2.91 -13.77
CA LYS A 129 -4.49 2.37 -13.27
C LYS A 129 -4.37 0.91 -12.85
N THR A 130 -3.63 0.11 -13.61
CA THR A 130 -3.40 -1.31 -13.32
C THR A 130 -2.56 -1.47 -12.05
N ALA A 131 -1.45 -0.74 -11.93
CA ALA A 131 -0.60 -0.78 -10.74
C ALA A 131 -1.30 -0.21 -9.49
N LEU A 132 -2.21 0.75 -9.64
CA LEU A 132 -3.02 1.28 -8.54
C LEU A 132 -4.22 0.38 -8.19
N ALA A 133 -4.60 -0.54 -9.06
CA ALA A 133 -5.72 -1.45 -8.78
C ALA A 133 -5.40 -2.43 -7.62
N SER A 134 -4.12 -2.76 -7.42
CA SER A 134 -3.61 -3.61 -6.34
C SER A 134 -3.38 -2.87 -5.02
N MET A 135 -3.74 -1.59 -4.92
CA MET A 135 -3.71 -0.88 -3.65
C MET A 135 -4.60 -1.58 -2.60
N PRO A 136 -4.15 -1.66 -1.34
CA PRO A 136 -4.99 -2.10 -0.23
C PRO A 136 -6.31 -1.32 -0.18
N LYS A 137 -7.42 -2.04 -0.01
CA LYS A 137 -8.78 -1.48 0.09
C LYS A 137 -9.46 -2.04 1.33
N MET A 138 -10.34 -1.24 1.91
CA MET A 138 -11.24 -1.70 2.97
C MET A 138 -12.50 -2.29 2.32
N MET A 139 -12.83 -3.50 2.72
CA MET A 139 -14.03 -4.22 2.31
C MET A 139 -15.04 -4.21 3.46
N TYR A 140 -16.30 -4.50 3.15
CA TYR A 140 -17.38 -4.54 4.14
C TYR A 140 -17.92 -5.96 4.21
N ARG A 141 -18.11 -6.49 5.42
CA ARG A 141 -18.63 -7.83 5.65
C ARG A 141 -19.94 -7.77 6.43
N VAL A 142 -20.96 -8.46 5.93
CA VAL A 142 -22.27 -8.60 6.58
C VAL A 142 -22.61 -10.09 6.66
N GLY A 143 -22.45 -10.67 7.85
CA GLY A 143 -22.50 -12.13 8.01
C GLY A 143 -21.40 -12.82 7.21
N ASP A 144 -21.79 -13.58 6.20
CA ASP A 144 -20.89 -14.34 5.32
C ASP A 144 -20.66 -13.66 3.96
N GLN A 145 -21.29 -12.51 3.72
CA GLN A 145 -21.16 -11.76 2.48
C GLN A 145 -20.10 -10.66 2.62
N GLU A 146 -19.16 -10.60 1.67
CA GLU A 146 -18.19 -9.52 1.52
C GLU A 146 -18.56 -8.62 0.34
N LEU A 147 -18.51 -7.31 0.56
CA LEU A 147 -19.01 -6.28 -0.33
C LEU A 147 -17.96 -5.16 -0.45
N CYS A 148 -17.76 -4.66 -1.67
CA CYS A 148 -16.82 -3.56 -1.93
C CYS A 148 -17.42 -2.17 -1.63
N CYS A 149 -18.75 -2.06 -1.52
CA CYS A 149 -19.45 -0.77 -1.47
C CYS A 149 -20.16 -0.57 -0.13
N PRO A 150 -20.01 0.60 0.53
CA PRO A 150 -20.65 0.88 1.81
C PRO A 150 -22.19 0.83 1.72
N MET A 151 -22.77 1.39 0.66
CA MET A 151 -24.24 1.38 0.46
C MET A 151 -24.79 -0.04 0.31
N GLY A 152 -24.05 -0.91 -0.38
CA GLY A 152 -24.40 -2.33 -0.51
C GLY A 152 -24.36 -3.04 0.84
N ALA A 153 -23.33 -2.75 1.65
CA ALA A 153 -23.20 -3.30 2.99
C ALA A 153 -24.29 -2.82 3.95
N GLU A 154 -24.65 -1.54 3.92
CA GLU A 154 -25.77 -1.01 4.70
C GLU A 154 -27.09 -1.67 4.30
N THR A 155 -27.33 -1.87 3.00
CA THR A 155 -28.54 -2.54 2.51
C THR A 155 -28.58 -3.98 2.98
N ALA A 156 -27.50 -4.74 2.77
CA ALA A 156 -27.40 -6.13 3.23
C ALA A 156 -27.52 -6.26 4.76
N SER A 157 -27.01 -5.28 5.51
CA SER A 157 -27.11 -5.25 6.97
C SER A 157 -28.56 -5.04 7.42
N LYS A 158 -29.29 -4.13 6.78
CA LYS A 158 -30.73 -3.91 7.05
C LYS A 158 -31.56 -5.15 6.73
N GLU A 159 -31.28 -5.83 5.61
CA GLU A 159 -32.01 -7.03 5.18
C GLU A 159 -31.73 -8.24 6.07
N SER A 160 -30.48 -8.45 6.45
CA SER A 160 -30.07 -9.62 7.26
C SER A 160 -30.17 -9.42 8.76
N GLY A 161 -30.31 -8.18 9.23
CA GLY A 161 -30.23 -7.80 10.64
C GLY A 161 -28.85 -8.00 11.27
N LYS A 162 -27.81 -8.28 10.47
CA LYS A 162 -26.43 -8.48 10.95
C LYS A 162 -25.64 -7.17 10.89
N PRO A 163 -24.72 -6.91 11.85
CA PRO A 163 -23.90 -5.70 11.82
C PRO A 163 -22.92 -5.69 10.64
N VAL A 164 -22.60 -4.49 10.15
CA VAL A 164 -21.52 -4.28 9.19
C VAL A 164 -20.18 -4.36 9.92
N ARG A 165 -19.30 -5.26 9.47
CA ARG A 165 -17.89 -5.32 9.87
C ARG A 165 -17.00 -4.84 8.73
N PHE A 166 -15.78 -4.42 9.05
CA PHE A 166 -14.83 -3.89 8.09
C PHE A 166 -13.67 -4.88 7.93
N VAL A 167 -13.31 -5.23 6.70
CA VAL A 167 -12.23 -6.18 6.42
C VAL A 167 -11.07 -5.45 5.75
N VAL A 168 -9.88 -5.55 6.34
CA VAL A 168 -8.66 -4.93 5.81
C VAL A 168 -7.55 -5.96 5.86
N ALA A 169 -6.98 -6.30 4.71
CA ALA A 169 -5.94 -7.32 4.58
C ALA A 169 -6.30 -8.67 5.23
N GLY A 170 -7.58 -9.06 5.15
CA GLY A 170 -8.12 -10.29 5.75
C GLY A 170 -8.46 -10.19 7.24
N GLU A 171 -8.09 -9.12 7.92
CA GLU A 171 -8.47 -8.87 9.32
C GLU A 171 -9.83 -8.17 9.39
N VAL A 172 -10.69 -8.62 10.30
CA VAL A 172 -12.06 -8.10 10.48
C VAL A 172 -12.13 -7.21 11.72
N PHE A 173 -12.73 -6.03 11.57
CA PHE A 173 -12.89 -5.01 12.61
C PHE A 173 -14.37 -4.66 12.81
N ASP A 174 -14.77 -4.40 14.05
CA ASP A 174 -16.14 -3.99 14.38
C ASP A 174 -16.39 -2.49 14.19
N THR A 175 -15.32 -1.66 14.18
CA THR A 175 -15.43 -0.20 14.01
C THR A 175 -14.65 0.29 12.80
N LYS A 176 -15.16 1.34 12.15
CA LYS A 176 -14.56 1.95 10.95
C LYS A 176 -13.21 2.59 11.28
N GLU A 177 -13.09 3.16 12.46
CA GLU A 177 -11.91 3.88 12.91
C GLU A 177 -10.70 2.94 13.03
N LEU A 178 -10.88 1.77 13.68
CA LEU A 178 -9.83 0.76 13.81
C LEU A 178 -9.45 0.18 12.45
N ALA A 179 -10.43 -0.10 11.60
CA ALA A 179 -10.19 -0.55 10.24
C ALA A 179 -9.41 0.47 9.42
N THR A 180 -9.72 1.76 9.56
CA THR A 180 -9.01 2.83 8.86
C THR A 180 -7.57 2.95 9.34
N VAL A 181 -7.31 2.85 10.66
CA VAL A 181 -5.94 2.81 11.19
C VAL A 181 -5.15 1.63 10.63
N LYS A 182 -5.77 0.44 10.57
CA LYS A 182 -5.13 -0.72 9.93
C LYS A 182 -4.86 -0.48 8.45
N LEU A 183 -5.82 0.11 7.73
CA LEU A 183 -5.66 0.41 6.30
C LEU A 183 -4.50 1.37 6.05
N VAL A 184 -4.33 2.40 6.89
CA VAL A 184 -3.17 3.31 6.83
C VAL A 184 -1.88 2.50 6.95
N SER A 185 -1.75 1.68 8.01
CA SER A 185 -0.54 0.88 8.24
C SER A 185 -0.23 -0.06 7.08
N VAL A 186 -1.24 -0.79 6.58
CA VAL A 186 -1.06 -1.70 5.44
C VAL A 186 -0.69 -0.94 4.16
N THR A 187 -1.27 0.25 3.93
CA THR A 187 -0.96 1.08 2.77
C THR A 187 0.46 1.66 2.84
N GLU A 188 0.93 2.02 4.03
CA GLU A 188 2.32 2.47 4.23
C GLU A 188 3.32 1.32 4.02
N THR A 189 3.05 0.14 4.56
CA THR A 189 3.86 -1.06 4.27
C THR A 189 3.90 -1.35 2.77
N TYR A 190 2.75 -1.28 2.10
CA TYR A 190 2.66 -1.45 0.66
C TYR A 190 3.49 -0.40 -0.11
N ALA A 191 3.44 0.87 0.28
CA ALA A 191 4.27 1.92 -0.30
C ALA A 191 5.77 1.63 -0.13
N ASN A 192 6.19 1.19 1.05
CA ASN A 192 7.59 0.81 1.32
C ASN A 192 8.02 -0.41 0.50
N ASP A 193 7.14 -1.39 0.34
CA ASP A 193 7.40 -2.57 -0.48
C ASP A 193 7.57 -2.21 -1.97
N LEU A 194 6.82 -1.22 -2.47
CA LEU A 194 6.99 -0.70 -3.84
C LEU A 194 8.31 0.05 -4.05
N LEU A 195 8.91 0.59 -2.99
CA LEU A 195 10.24 1.21 -2.99
C LEU A 195 11.38 0.20 -2.88
N SER A 196 11.07 -1.09 -2.82
CA SER A 196 12.06 -2.18 -2.91
C SER A 196 12.10 -2.77 -4.33
N MET A 197 13.29 -3.19 -4.76
CA MET A 197 13.42 -3.95 -6.00
C MET A 197 12.92 -5.38 -5.79
N GLN A 198 12.01 -5.81 -6.64
CA GLN A 198 11.48 -7.16 -6.70
C GLN A 198 11.85 -7.82 -8.02
N PHE A 199 11.57 -9.10 -8.16
CA PHE A 199 11.83 -9.88 -9.36
C PHE A 199 10.55 -10.60 -9.77
N SER A 200 10.22 -10.63 -11.05
CA SER A 200 9.09 -11.38 -11.56
C SER A 200 9.54 -12.50 -12.50
N ALA A 201 9.01 -13.70 -12.28
CA ALA A 201 9.33 -14.90 -13.04
C ALA A 201 8.11 -15.84 -13.05
N GLY A 202 7.71 -16.34 -14.22
CA GLY A 202 6.55 -17.24 -14.33
C GLY A 202 5.23 -16.65 -13.80
N GLY A 203 5.09 -15.32 -13.77
CA GLY A 203 3.92 -14.62 -13.21
C GLY A 203 3.92 -14.49 -11.68
N GLU A 204 4.93 -15.02 -10.99
CA GLU A 204 5.12 -14.85 -9.55
C GLU A 204 6.12 -13.72 -9.26
N CYS A 205 6.04 -13.15 -8.05
CA CYS A 205 7.03 -12.19 -7.56
C CYS A 205 7.89 -12.78 -6.46
N PHE A 206 9.14 -12.38 -6.48
CA PHE A 206 10.16 -12.79 -5.54
C PHE A 206 10.92 -11.57 -5.03
N ARG A 207 11.28 -11.59 -3.75
CA ARG A 207 12.25 -10.63 -3.17
C ARG A 207 13.69 -11.13 -3.30
N CYS A 208 13.86 -12.45 -3.35
CA CYS A 208 15.16 -13.08 -3.52
C CYS A 208 15.46 -13.30 -5.01
N PRO A 209 16.58 -12.77 -5.55
CA PRO A 209 16.94 -12.98 -6.95
C PRO A 209 17.20 -14.45 -7.28
N VAL A 210 17.77 -15.22 -6.34
CA VAL A 210 18.06 -16.65 -6.55
C VAL A 210 16.78 -17.45 -6.74
N SER A 211 15.77 -17.24 -5.88
CA SER A 211 14.48 -17.91 -6.01
C SER A 211 13.75 -17.49 -7.29
N ALA A 212 13.89 -16.23 -7.71
CA ALA A 212 13.35 -15.75 -8.97
C ALA A 212 13.99 -16.43 -10.17
N GLU A 213 15.31 -16.63 -10.15
CA GLU A 213 16.06 -17.31 -11.20
C GLU A 213 15.67 -18.79 -11.30
N GLU A 214 15.53 -19.48 -10.16
CA GLU A 214 15.05 -20.86 -10.13
C GLU A 214 13.62 -20.99 -10.68
N ALA A 215 12.73 -20.07 -10.29
CA ALA A 215 11.37 -20.01 -10.82
C ALA A 215 11.35 -19.70 -12.32
N ALA A 216 12.21 -18.79 -12.79
CA ALA A 216 12.37 -18.44 -14.19
C ALA A 216 12.81 -19.65 -15.03
N LYS A 217 13.80 -20.40 -14.56
CA LYS A 217 14.27 -21.65 -15.19
C LYS A 217 13.15 -22.70 -15.25
N LYS A 218 12.42 -22.90 -14.14
CA LYS A 218 11.31 -23.85 -14.08
C LYS A 218 10.16 -23.48 -15.02
N ALA A 219 9.85 -22.19 -15.13
CA ALA A 219 8.80 -21.67 -16.01
C ALA A 219 9.26 -21.49 -17.47
N GLN A 220 10.55 -21.69 -17.77
CA GLN A 220 11.15 -21.38 -19.08
C GLN A 220 10.90 -19.94 -19.54
N THR A 221 10.88 -18.99 -18.60
CA THR A 221 10.69 -17.55 -18.86
C THR A 221 11.92 -16.76 -18.43
N ALA A 222 12.19 -15.61 -19.04
CA ALA A 222 13.20 -14.69 -18.54
C ALA A 222 12.76 -14.07 -17.20
N MET A 223 13.71 -13.91 -16.27
CA MET A 223 13.52 -13.15 -15.04
C MET A 223 13.47 -11.66 -15.40
N LYS A 224 12.46 -10.94 -14.88
CA LYS A 224 12.36 -9.48 -15.01
C LYS A 224 12.62 -8.79 -13.68
N TYR A 225 13.08 -7.56 -13.76
CA TYR A 225 13.27 -6.68 -12.61
C TYR A 225 12.01 -5.87 -12.40
N ARG A 226 11.43 -5.93 -11.21
CA ARG A 226 10.21 -5.18 -10.87
C ARG A 226 10.56 -4.04 -9.93
N ALA A 227 10.22 -2.82 -10.33
CA ALA A 227 10.33 -1.63 -9.49
C ALA A 227 8.97 -0.93 -9.43
N ALA A 228 8.48 -0.62 -8.23
CA ALA A 228 7.20 0.08 -8.04
C ALA A 228 5.99 -0.56 -8.77
N GLY A 229 5.99 -1.90 -8.88
CA GLY A 229 4.93 -2.65 -9.56
C GLY A 229 5.05 -2.70 -11.09
N VAL A 230 6.09 -2.11 -11.67
CA VAL A 230 6.37 -2.13 -13.12
C VAL A 230 7.51 -3.10 -13.41
N ASP A 231 7.36 -3.95 -14.42
CA ASP A 231 8.38 -4.91 -14.86
C ASP A 231 9.31 -4.30 -15.91
N PHE A 232 10.61 -4.57 -15.79
CA PHE A 232 11.69 -4.11 -16.65
C PHE A 232 12.59 -5.29 -17.04
N GLU A 233 13.05 -5.30 -18.28
CA GLU A 233 13.99 -6.32 -18.79
C GLU A 233 15.44 -6.06 -18.33
N CYS A 234 15.75 -4.84 -17.87
CA CYS A 234 17.11 -4.38 -17.56
C CYS A 234 17.18 -3.82 -16.14
N LYS A 235 18.21 -4.25 -15.40
CA LYS A 235 18.43 -3.90 -13.99
C LYS A 235 18.65 -2.41 -13.80
N GLU A 236 19.42 -1.78 -14.69
CA GLU A 236 19.76 -0.37 -14.64
C GLU A 236 18.52 0.50 -14.82
N LYS A 237 17.61 0.12 -15.74
CA LYS A 237 16.32 0.79 -15.94
C LYS A 237 15.42 0.67 -14.72
N ALA A 238 15.33 -0.52 -14.13
CA ALA A 238 14.57 -0.74 -12.90
C ALA A 238 15.13 0.09 -11.72
N ALA A 239 16.46 0.15 -11.58
CA ALA A 239 17.13 0.94 -10.55
C ALA A 239 16.88 2.45 -10.74
N ALA A 240 16.92 2.95 -11.98
CA ALA A 240 16.60 4.34 -12.29
C ALA A 240 15.14 4.67 -11.97
N ALA A 241 14.20 3.78 -12.30
CA ALA A 241 12.79 3.92 -11.94
C ALA A 241 12.58 3.94 -10.42
N LEU A 242 13.30 3.10 -9.68
CA LEU A 242 13.25 3.08 -8.22
C LEU A 242 13.77 4.38 -7.60
N ALA A 243 14.88 4.91 -8.12
CA ALA A 243 15.42 6.20 -7.69
C ALA A 243 14.46 7.36 -7.98
N ALA A 244 13.80 7.34 -9.14
CA ALA A 244 12.75 8.32 -9.48
C ALA A 244 11.56 8.22 -8.51
N ALA A 245 11.11 7.01 -8.18
CA ALA A 245 10.06 6.78 -7.20
C ALA A 245 10.43 7.29 -5.79
N GLN A 246 11.66 7.01 -5.32
CA GLN A 246 12.15 7.52 -4.03
C GLN A 246 12.15 9.05 -3.99
N LYS A 247 12.61 9.70 -5.05
CA LYS A 247 12.58 11.16 -5.18
C LYS A 247 11.15 11.71 -5.18
N ALA A 248 10.22 11.03 -5.86
CA ALA A 248 8.82 11.43 -5.90
C ALA A 248 8.16 11.35 -4.52
N VAL A 249 8.42 10.28 -3.75
CA VAL A 249 7.91 10.13 -2.38
C VAL A 249 8.41 11.22 -1.45
N ALA A 250 9.69 11.62 -1.59
CA ALA A 250 10.25 12.72 -0.80
C ALA A 250 9.56 14.08 -1.08
N GLY A 251 8.92 14.22 -2.24
CA GLY A 251 8.11 15.39 -2.60
C GLY A 251 6.72 15.41 -1.96
N VAL A 252 6.20 14.27 -1.49
CA VAL A 252 4.89 14.19 -0.85
C VAL A 252 5.02 14.67 0.60
N LYS A 253 4.33 15.77 0.93
CA LYS A 253 4.31 16.35 2.27
C LYS A 253 2.92 16.29 2.87
N LEU A 254 2.86 16.01 4.17
CA LEU A 254 1.67 16.20 5.00
C LEU A 254 1.92 17.42 5.88
N VAL A 255 1.06 18.41 5.76
CA VAL A 255 1.21 19.70 6.42
C VAL A 255 -0.04 19.95 7.27
N ALA A 256 0.13 20.40 8.52
CA ALA A 256 -0.97 20.74 9.39
C ALA A 256 -1.06 22.27 9.55
N TYR A 257 -2.26 22.83 9.39
CA TYR A 257 -2.53 24.25 9.56
C TYR A 257 -3.40 24.48 10.79
N VAL A 258 -3.04 25.48 11.59
CA VAL A 258 -3.85 25.98 12.72
C VAL A 258 -4.11 27.47 12.49
N GLY A 259 -5.27 27.79 11.93
CA GLY A 259 -5.49 29.09 11.29
C GLY A 259 -4.50 29.30 10.14
N ASP A 260 -3.74 30.41 10.17
CA ASP A 260 -2.77 30.76 9.12
C ASP A 260 -1.35 30.23 9.37
N LYS A 261 -1.15 29.47 10.45
CA LYS A 261 0.17 28.94 10.82
C LYS A 261 0.35 27.52 10.32
N GLU A 262 1.45 27.28 9.64
CA GLU A 262 1.87 25.98 9.14
C GLU A 262 2.72 25.23 10.16
N TYR A 263 2.43 23.94 10.36
CA TYR A 263 3.14 23.04 11.25
C TYR A 263 3.53 21.76 10.50
N ALA A 264 4.81 21.40 10.59
CA ALA A 264 5.31 20.14 10.03
C ALA A 264 4.97 18.93 10.92
N CYS A 265 4.82 19.14 12.23
CA CYS A 265 4.50 18.09 13.19
C CYS A 265 3.02 18.12 13.60
N CYS A 266 2.32 17.00 13.41
CA CYS A 266 0.90 16.86 13.77
C CYS A 266 0.67 17.04 15.28
N VAL A 267 1.62 16.63 16.12
CA VAL A 267 1.52 16.73 17.58
C VAL A 267 1.60 18.18 18.03
N GLU A 268 2.53 18.96 17.46
CA GLU A 268 2.67 20.38 17.75
C GLU A 268 1.47 21.17 17.25
N ALA A 269 0.99 20.87 16.04
CA ALA A 269 -0.23 21.44 15.49
C ALA A 269 -1.44 21.17 16.40
N GLY A 270 -1.57 19.94 16.91
CA GLY A 270 -2.64 19.56 17.84
C GLY A 270 -2.57 20.30 19.18
N LYS A 271 -1.37 20.56 19.72
CA LYS A 271 -1.19 21.39 20.92
C LYS A 271 -1.57 22.85 20.64
N ALA A 272 -1.05 23.41 19.56
CA ALA A 272 -1.35 24.79 19.16
C ALA A 272 -2.84 25.03 18.87
N ALA A 273 -3.54 24.05 18.27
CA ALA A 273 -4.98 24.11 18.03
C ALA A 273 -5.77 24.15 19.34
N LYS A 274 -5.39 23.33 20.33
CA LYS A 274 -6.02 23.33 21.67
C LYS A 274 -5.80 24.64 22.42
N GLU A 275 -4.59 25.21 22.34
CA GLU A 275 -4.24 26.47 23.01
C GLU A 275 -4.91 27.68 22.37
N SER A 276 -4.95 27.73 21.04
CA SER A 276 -5.52 28.85 20.29
C SER A 276 -7.04 28.77 20.10
N GLY A 277 -7.64 27.61 20.32
CA GLY A 277 -9.06 27.34 20.01
C GLY A 277 -9.39 27.39 18.52
N LYS A 278 -8.38 27.42 17.64
CA LYS A 278 -8.57 27.45 16.18
C LYS A 278 -8.71 26.04 15.60
N GLU A 279 -9.38 25.94 14.46
CA GLU A 279 -9.54 24.67 13.74
C GLU A 279 -8.20 24.16 13.20
N LEU A 280 -7.96 22.87 13.39
CA LEU A 280 -6.81 22.14 12.86
C LEU A 280 -7.20 21.51 11.51
N VAL A 281 -6.50 21.89 10.46
CA VAL A 281 -6.74 21.39 9.09
C VAL A 281 -5.48 20.73 8.56
N TYR A 282 -5.58 19.47 8.16
CA TYR A 282 -4.49 18.75 7.52
C TYR A 282 -4.58 18.88 6.00
N VAL A 283 -3.44 19.12 5.35
CA VAL A 283 -3.32 19.30 3.91
C VAL A 283 -2.34 18.28 3.35
N VAL A 284 -2.80 17.52 2.36
CA VAL A 284 -2.01 16.53 1.61
C VAL A 284 -2.22 16.81 0.12
N GLY A 285 -1.21 17.40 -0.52
CA GLY A 285 -1.37 17.94 -1.87
C GLY A 285 -2.47 19.00 -1.91
N GLU A 286 -3.51 18.77 -2.71
CA GLU A 286 -4.67 19.67 -2.84
C GLU A 286 -5.80 19.37 -1.85
N GLN A 287 -5.74 18.22 -1.15
CA GLN A 287 -6.82 17.78 -0.28
C GLN A 287 -6.67 18.35 1.12
N LYS A 288 -7.76 18.92 1.64
CA LYS A 288 -7.85 19.42 3.01
C LYS A 288 -8.82 18.57 3.82
N THR A 289 -8.46 18.21 5.05
CA THR A 289 -9.33 17.44 5.95
C THR A 289 -9.09 17.79 7.42
N PRO A 290 -10.14 17.90 8.26
CA PRO A 290 -9.96 18.10 9.70
C PRO A 290 -9.62 16.79 10.44
N CYS A 291 -9.78 15.62 9.80
CA CYS A 291 -9.57 14.32 10.43
C CYS A 291 -8.15 13.79 10.22
N GLU A 292 -7.39 13.63 11.30
CA GLU A 292 -6.00 13.14 11.28
C GLU A 292 -5.87 11.76 10.61
N THR A 293 -6.75 10.81 10.94
CA THR A 293 -6.71 9.46 10.37
C THR A 293 -6.96 9.47 8.86
N THR A 294 -7.87 10.32 8.40
CA THR A 294 -8.14 10.51 6.97
C THR A 294 -6.95 11.17 6.28
N ALA A 295 -6.31 12.16 6.92
CA ALA A 295 -5.10 12.79 6.39
C ALA A 295 -3.95 11.79 6.21
N LYS A 296 -3.72 10.92 7.21
CA LYS A 296 -2.71 9.86 7.13
C LYS A 296 -3.00 8.86 6.01
N LEU A 297 -4.27 8.48 5.82
CA LEU A 297 -4.66 7.60 4.72
C LEU A 297 -4.42 8.26 3.36
N ASN A 298 -4.84 9.52 3.20
CA ASN A 298 -4.61 10.27 1.96
C ASN A 298 -3.12 10.44 1.68
N PHE A 299 -2.30 10.65 2.72
CA PHE A 299 -0.85 10.74 2.60
C PHE A 299 -0.22 9.42 2.15
N ALA A 300 -0.61 8.29 2.75
CA ALA A 300 -0.14 6.98 2.33
C ALA A 300 -0.55 6.65 0.88
N GLN A 301 -1.79 6.96 0.49
CA GLN A 301 -2.27 6.79 -0.89
C GLN A 301 -1.52 7.70 -1.87
N ALA A 302 -1.28 8.96 -1.50
CA ALA A 302 -0.50 9.91 -2.32
C ALA A 302 0.93 9.42 -2.54
N LYS A 303 1.57 8.81 -1.53
CA LYS A 303 2.89 8.17 -1.70
C LYS A 303 2.83 7.05 -2.73
N VAL A 304 1.88 6.12 -2.61
CA VAL A 304 1.73 5.02 -3.58
C VAL A 304 1.52 5.56 -4.99
N GLN A 305 0.67 6.56 -5.17
CA GLN A 305 0.44 7.21 -6.46
C GLN A 305 1.71 7.86 -7.02
N ALA A 306 2.46 8.59 -6.18
CA ALA A 306 3.73 9.21 -6.58
C ALA A 306 4.77 8.16 -7.02
N ILE A 307 4.88 7.05 -6.27
CA ILE A 307 5.78 5.92 -6.58
C ILE A 307 5.45 5.33 -7.94
N VAL A 308 4.19 4.95 -8.15
CA VAL A 308 3.73 4.29 -9.38
C VAL A 308 3.88 5.24 -10.57
N ASN A 309 3.44 6.49 -10.45
CA ASN A 309 3.54 7.46 -11.54
C ASN A 309 5.01 7.69 -11.92
N ALA A 310 5.91 7.91 -10.96
CA ALA A 310 7.32 8.13 -11.27
C ALA A 310 7.99 6.92 -11.94
N ALA A 311 7.63 5.71 -11.54
CA ALA A 311 8.18 4.49 -12.15
C ALA A 311 7.65 4.24 -13.55
N VAL A 312 6.35 4.48 -13.78
CA VAL A 312 5.76 4.43 -15.12
C VAL A 312 6.42 5.47 -16.02
N ASP A 313 6.61 6.71 -15.54
CA ASP A 313 7.29 7.78 -16.28
C ASP A 313 8.70 7.37 -16.71
N ALA A 314 9.47 6.78 -15.78
CA ALA A 314 10.79 6.25 -16.07
C ALA A 314 10.77 5.11 -17.09
N ALA A 315 9.76 4.23 -17.03
CA ALA A 315 9.59 3.15 -18.00
C ALA A 315 9.37 3.69 -19.42
N PHE A 316 8.49 4.68 -19.58
CA PHE A 316 8.24 5.32 -20.89
C PHE A 316 9.45 6.09 -21.41
N ALA A 317 10.13 6.87 -20.55
CA ALA A 317 11.35 7.59 -20.94
C ALA A 317 12.44 6.63 -21.44
N SER A 318 12.54 5.43 -20.85
CA SER A 318 13.51 4.42 -21.24
C SER A 318 13.17 3.67 -22.54
N ALA A 319 11.93 3.75 -23.01
CA ALA A 319 11.47 3.14 -24.26
C ALA A 319 11.76 4.07 -25.46
N GLU A 320 11.61 5.38 -25.27
CA GLU A 320 11.86 6.38 -26.33
C GLU A 320 13.32 6.40 -26.77
N MET A 321 14.25 6.21 -25.84
CA MET A 321 15.69 6.14 -26.14
C MET A 321 16.11 4.86 -26.89
N ALA A 322 15.26 3.84 -26.99
CA ALA A 322 15.57 2.58 -27.67
C ALA A 322 15.11 2.56 -29.13
N ALA A 323 14.41 3.59 -29.62
CA ALA A 323 14.02 3.67 -31.03
C ALA A 323 15.30 3.87 -31.88
N PRO A 324 15.65 2.92 -32.78
CA PRO A 324 16.84 3.04 -33.59
C PRO A 324 16.71 4.32 -34.42
N ALA A 325 17.70 5.22 -34.31
CA ALA A 325 17.80 6.36 -35.19
C ALA A 325 17.70 5.85 -36.61
N LYS A 326 16.62 6.19 -37.32
CA LYS A 326 16.44 5.81 -38.73
C LYS A 326 17.65 6.37 -39.47
N VAL A 327 18.61 5.51 -39.75
CA VAL A 327 19.74 5.84 -40.62
C VAL A 327 19.11 6.13 -41.97
N GLY A 328 19.02 7.41 -42.30
CA GLY A 328 18.52 7.85 -43.59
C GLY A 328 19.38 7.19 -44.66
N SER A 329 18.80 6.26 -45.41
CA SER A 329 19.39 5.77 -46.65
C SER A 329 19.31 6.92 -47.65
N GLY A 330 20.31 7.78 -47.66
CA GLY A 330 20.56 8.68 -48.77
C GLY A 330 20.98 7.85 -49.97
N THR A 331 20.06 7.73 -50.93
CA THR A 331 20.35 7.35 -52.32
C THR A 331 20.92 8.52 -53.08
#